data_AF-A0AAN7DFI5-F1
#
_entry.id   AF-A0AAN7DFI5-F1
#
_cell.length_a   1.000
_cell.length_b   1.000
_cell.length_c   1.000
_cell.angle_alpha   90.00
_cell.angle_beta   90.00
_cell.angle_gamma   90.00
#
_symmetry.space_group_name_H-M   'P 1'
#
loop_
_entity.id
_entity.type
_entity.pdbx_description
1 polymer ?
#
loop_
_entity_poly.entity_id
_entity_poly.type
_entity_poly.pdbx_seq_one_letter_code
_entity_poly.pdbx_strand_id
1 'polypeptide(L)'
;MIYQQHPIFKLPNRELRFVMLDMANLDVGRHYSNQLSKQQWKAFYKNTMHYSARNLWYRMIHKQSSNQLAMAQRNLKHAASDRCTLCNEVEDAQHLLISCVHKLDVWDSSFNEFLSYPKTADPQLIYNSIMHFKLKHYYIYNYDLHIIIYDLFATIMRTIWRHHYQQFYNLIPFNAIQVCRHIRTELLRLSNLRQLSH
;
A
#
# COMPACT_ATOMS: atom_id res chain seq x y z
N MET A 1 12.33 23.85 8.54
CA MET A 1 11.24 24.04 9.53
C MET A 1 10.85 22.69 10.08
N ILE A 2 10.96 22.52 11.39
CA ILE A 2 10.74 21.27 12.12
C ILE A 2 9.23 21.01 12.15
N TYR A 3 8.73 20.02 11.39
CA TYR A 3 7.35 19.57 11.54
C TYR A 3 7.22 18.78 12.85
N GLN A 4 6.93 19.48 13.94
CA GLN A 4 6.44 18.85 15.15
C GLN A 4 5.06 18.25 14.84
N GLN A 5 5.00 16.92 14.77
CA GLN A 5 3.77 16.14 14.74
C GLN A 5 2.98 16.44 16.02
N HIS A 6 2.19 17.51 16.01
CA HIS A 6 1.25 17.77 17.09
C HIS A 6 0.14 16.72 16.98
N PRO A 7 -0.10 15.92 18.03
CA PRO A 7 -1.22 15.00 18.06
C PRO A 7 -2.51 15.78 17.76
N ILE A 8 -3.37 15.26 16.87
CA ILE A 8 -4.62 15.91 16.46
C ILE A 8 -5.45 16.36 17.67
N PHE A 9 -5.44 15.57 18.76
CA PHE A 9 -6.14 15.88 20.02
C PHE A 9 -5.62 17.11 20.78
N LYS A 10 -4.44 17.64 20.41
CA LYS A 10 -3.88 18.86 20.98
C LYS A 10 -4.18 20.11 20.14
N LEU A 11 -4.84 19.96 18.99
CA LEU A 11 -5.19 21.09 18.15
C LEU A 11 -6.41 21.84 18.74
N PRO A 12 -6.41 23.18 18.73
CA PRO A 12 -7.56 23.96 19.12
C PRO A 12 -8.75 23.68 18.18
N ASN A 13 -9.98 23.75 18.72
CA ASN A 13 -11.22 23.40 18.01
C ASN A 13 -11.38 24.07 16.63
N ARG A 14 -10.83 25.28 16.46
CA ARG A 14 -10.84 25.99 15.18
C ARG A 14 -10.00 25.29 14.12
N GLU A 15 -8.80 24.86 14.48
CA GLU A 15 -7.88 24.15 13.58
C GLU A 15 -8.38 22.73 13.30
N LEU A 16 -8.94 22.05 14.32
CA LEU A 16 -9.65 20.79 14.12
C LEU A 16 -10.77 20.93 13.11
N ARG A 17 -11.58 21.99 13.21
CA ARG A 17 -12.67 22.26 12.28
C ARG A 17 -12.15 22.52 10.86
N PHE A 18 -11.04 23.23 10.71
CA PHE A 18 -10.38 23.40 9.40
C PHE A 18 -9.90 22.06 8.84
N VAL A 19 -9.18 21.25 9.63
CA VAL A 19 -8.74 19.91 9.20
C VAL A 19 -9.93 19.02 8.83
N MET A 20 -11.01 19.05 9.62
CA MET A 20 -12.23 18.28 9.35
C MET A 20 -12.97 18.78 8.11
N LEU A 21 -13.01 20.08 7.84
CA LEU A 21 -13.63 20.66 6.64
C LEU A 21 -12.78 20.38 5.40
N ASP A 22 -11.46 20.44 5.52
CA ASP A 22 -10.51 20.06 4.45
C ASP A 22 -10.61 18.55 4.16
N MET A 23 -10.80 17.73 5.21
CA MET A 23 -11.12 16.31 5.09
C MET A 23 -12.55 16.02 4.62
N ALA A 24 -13.52 16.91 4.84
CA ALA A 24 -14.89 16.75 4.37
C ALA A 24 -15.01 17.02 2.86
N ASN A 25 -14.10 17.83 2.31
CA ASN A 25 -13.94 18.04 0.87
C ASN A 25 -13.13 16.93 0.18
N LEU A 26 -12.44 16.07 0.95
CA LEU A 26 -12.04 14.78 0.42
C LEU A 26 -13.33 13.99 0.25
N ASP A 27 -13.77 13.78 -0.99
CA ASP A 27 -14.83 12.81 -1.28
C ASP A 27 -14.42 11.48 -0.65
N VAL A 28 -14.94 11.17 0.54
CA VAL A 28 -14.71 9.89 1.23
C VAL A 28 -15.67 8.91 0.57
N GLY A 29 -15.38 8.59 -0.69
CA GLY A 29 -16.28 8.00 -1.66
C GLY A 29 -17.16 6.93 -1.04
N ARG A 30 -18.38 7.30 -0.66
CA ARG A 30 -19.45 6.35 -0.27
C ARG A 30 -19.99 5.59 -1.48
N HIS A 31 -19.39 5.79 -2.65
CA HIS A 31 -19.70 5.08 -3.86
C HIS A 31 -18.89 3.79 -3.87
N TYR A 32 -19.53 2.65 -3.58
CA TYR A 32 -18.96 1.34 -3.89
C TYR A 32 -18.36 1.39 -5.29
N SER A 33 -17.08 1.08 -5.43
CA SER A 33 -16.50 0.96 -6.76
C SER A 33 -17.25 -0.13 -7.50
N ASN A 34 -17.88 0.22 -8.64
CA ASN A 34 -18.56 -0.74 -9.52
C ASN A 34 -17.60 -1.78 -10.11
N GLN A 35 -16.29 -1.65 -9.88
CA GLN A 35 -15.27 -2.60 -10.31
C GLN A 35 -15.28 -3.91 -9.52
N LEU A 36 -15.79 -3.90 -8.28
CA LEU A 36 -15.84 -5.08 -7.42
C LEU A 36 -17.29 -5.53 -7.18
N SER A 37 -17.52 -6.82 -7.34
CA SER A 37 -18.79 -7.47 -6.99
C SER A 37 -19.00 -7.48 -5.47
N LYS A 38 -20.26 -7.65 -5.04
CA LYS A 38 -20.61 -7.80 -3.61
C LYS A 38 -19.82 -8.91 -2.92
N GLN A 39 -19.55 -10.02 -3.63
CA GLN A 39 -18.78 -11.14 -3.08
C GLN A 39 -17.32 -10.77 -2.87
N GLN A 40 -16.70 -10.04 -3.81
CA GLN A 40 -15.32 -9.55 -3.66
C GLN A 40 -15.19 -8.57 -2.49
N TRP A 41 -16.15 -7.65 -2.33
CA TRP A 41 -16.19 -6.77 -1.17
C TRP A 41 -16.32 -7.53 0.15
N LYS A 42 -17.21 -8.54 0.21
CA LYS A 42 -17.34 -9.39 1.40
C LYS A 42 -16.03 -10.11 1.71
N ALA A 43 -15.33 -10.62 0.70
CA ALA A 43 -14.02 -11.25 0.88
C ALA A 43 -12.97 -10.25 1.36
N PHE A 44 -12.95 -9.03 0.82
CA PHE A 44 -12.04 -7.96 1.23
C PHE A 44 -12.17 -7.61 2.71
N TYR A 45 -13.41 -7.45 3.20
CA TYR A 45 -13.66 -7.13 4.61
C TYR A 45 -13.45 -8.32 5.55
N LYS A 46 -13.72 -9.56 5.10
CA LYS A 46 -13.54 -10.76 5.92
C LYS A 46 -12.07 -11.13 6.12
N ASN A 47 -11.18 -10.78 5.18
CA ASN A 47 -9.76 -11.10 5.29
C ASN A 47 -9.09 -10.34 6.44
N THR A 48 -8.31 -11.06 7.23
CA THR A 48 -7.53 -10.56 8.38
C THR A 48 -6.25 -9.88 7.92
N MET A 49 -6.40 -8.73 7.25
CA MET A 49 -5.27 -7.87 6.86
C MET A 49 -5.09 -6.70 7.85
N HIS A 50 -3.85 -6.21 7.98
CA HIS A 50 -3.56 -5.04 8.80
C HIS A 50 -4.35 -3.81 8.32
N TYR A 51 -4.88 -3.00 9.25
CA TYR A 51 -5.78 -1.90 8.91
C TYR A 51 -5.17 -0.91 7.91
N SER A 52 -3.87 -0.61 8.04
CA SER A 52 -3.18 0.33 7.17
C SER A 52 -3.05 -0.20 5.74
N ALA A 53 -2.84 -1.52 5.58
CA ALA A 53 -2.80 -2.15 4.27
C ALA A 53 -4.21 -2.18 3.64
N ARG A 54 -5.25 -2.47 4.45
CA ARG A 54 -6.65 -2.40 4.00
C ARG A 54 -7.01 -1.01 3.51
N ASN A 55 -6.70 0.03 4.28
CA ASN A 55 -6.99 1.42 3.89
C ASN A 55 -6.24 1.82 2.61
N LEU A 56 -4.98 1.41 2.47
CA LEU A 56 -4.20 1.66 1.25
C LEU A 56 -4.86 1.01 0.03
N TRP A 57 -5.20 -0.28 0.13
CA TRP A 57 -5.83 -1.04 -0.93
C TRP A 57 -7.22 -0.48 -1.28
N TYR A 58 -8.02 -0.14 -0.27
CA TYR A 58 -9.30 0.53 -0.45
C TYR A 58 -9.14 1.83 -1.24
N ARG A 59 -8.19 2.70 -0.85
CA ARG A 59 -7.91 3.93 -1.58
C ARG A 59 -7.48 3.69 -3.02
N MET A 60 -6.73 2.63 -3.32
CA MET A 60 -6.42 2.28 -4.71
C MET A 60 -7.67 1.96 -5.52
N ILE A 61 -8.54 1.09 -5.00
CA ILE A 61 -9.80 0.67 -5.65
C ILE A 61 -10.68 1.88 -5.98
N HIS A 62 -10.69 2.89 -5.12
CA HIS A 62 -11.47 4.12 -5.29
C HIS A 62 -10.74 5.23 -6.06
N LYS A 63 -9.51 4.98 -6.57
CA LYS A 63 -8.66 6.00 -7.23
C LYS A 63 -8.36 7.21 -6.33
N GLN A 64 -8.21 6.95 -5.04
CA GLN A 64 -7.93 7.93 -3.98
C GLN A 64 -6.56 7.71 -3.32
N SER A 65 -5.63 7.04 -4.01
CA SER A 65 -4.27 6.88 -3.54
C SER A 65 -3.53 8.24 -3.54
N SER A 66 -2.65 8.43 -2.58
CA SER A 66 -1.90 9.68 -2.35
C SER A 66 -0.69 9.83 -3.29
N ASN A 67 -0.77 9.35 -4.53
CA ASN A 67 0.33 9.37 -5.49
C ASN A 67 0.61 10.79 -6.00
N GLN A 68 1.83 11.04 -6.52
CA GLN A 68 2.21 12.39 -6.97
C GLN A 68 1.27 12.94 -8.06
N LEU A 69 0.83 12.11 -9.01
CA LEU A 69 -0.10 12.53 -10.06
C LEU A 69 -1.42 13.07 -9.48
N ALA A 70 -2.02 12.36 -8.53
CA ALA A 70 -3.24 12.77 -7.87
C ALA A 70 -3.03 14.03 -7.01
N MET A 71 -1.86 14.16 -6.37
CA MET A 71 -1.53 15.37 -5.59
C MET A 71 -1.35 16.60 -6.50
N ALA A 72 -0.69 16.43 -7.65
CA ALA A 72 -0.51 17.47 -8.66
C ALA A 72 -1.86 17.90 -9.27
N GLN A 73 -2.71 16.95 -9.66
CA GLN A 73 -4.05 17.24 -10.20
C GLN A 73 -4.96 17.99 -9.21
N ARG A 74 -4.75 17.80 -7.90
CA ARG A 74 -5.49 18.50 -6.84
C ARG A 74 -4.89 19.86 -6.48
N ASN A 75 -3.81 20.29 -7.15
CA ASN A 75 -3.09 21.53 -6.86
C ASN A 75 -2.69 21.68 -5.38
N LEU A 76 -2.30 20.56 -4.75
CA LEU A 76 -1.84 20.60 -3.37
C LEU A 76 -0.52 21.39 -3.29
N LYS A 77 -0.41 22.32 -2.33
CA LYS A 77 0.75 23.23 -2.18
C LYS A 77 2.12 22.54 -2.09
N HIS A 78 2.14 21.24 -1.77
CA HIS A 78 3.37 20.44 -1.63
C HIS A 78 3.61 19.48 -2.80
N ALA A 79 2.73 19.44 -3.79
CA ALA A 79 2.91 18.66 -5.02
C ALA A 79 3.80 19.45 -5.98
N ALA A 80 5.12 19.25 -5.87
CA ALA A 80 6.07 19.93 -6.75
C ALA A 80 6.03 19.39 -8.20
N SER A 81 5.61 18.14 -8.38
CA SER A 81 5.59 17.42 -9.65
C SER A 81 4.64 16.23 -9.57
N ASP A 82 4.19 15.72 -10.73
CA ASP A 82 3.49 14.44 -10.86
C ASP A 82 4.46 13.24 -10.99
N ARG A 83 5.77 13.49 -10.94
CA ARG A 83 6.81 12.50 -11.17
C ARG A 83 7.28 11.80 -9.91
N CYS A 84 7.57 10.50 -10.06
CA CYS A 84 8.17 9.64 -9.06
C CYS A 84 9.58 10.14 -8.72
N THR A 85 9.88 10.32 -7.43
CA THR A 85 11.19 10.75 -6.97
C THR A 85 12.31 9.71 -7.14
N LEU A 86 11.97 8.47 -7.51
CA LEU A 86 12.92 7.36 -7.64
C LEU A 86 13.40 7.12 -9.07
N CYS A 87 12.52 7.30 -10.06
CA CYS A 87 12.82 7.03 -11.46
C CYS A 87 12.31 8.09 -12.43
N ASN A 88 11.71 9.18 -11.93
CA ASN A 88 11.26 10.35 -12.70
C ASN A 88 10.12 10.10 -13.73
N GLU A 89 9.49 8.93 -13.69
CA GLU A 89 8.27 8.61 -14.45
C GLU A 89 7.03 9.17 -13.75
N VAL A 90 5.90 9.28 -14.46
CA VAL A 90 4.62 9.74 -13.87
C VAL A 90 4.18 8.76 -12.77
N GLU A 91 3.98 9.27 -11.56
CA GLU A 91 3.58 8.43 -10.43
C GLU A 91 2.06 8.40 -10.26
N ASP A 92 1.42 7.43 -10.91
CA ASP A 92 0.04 7.05 -10.63
C ASP A 92 -0.05 5.99 -9.50
N ALA A 93 -1.26 5.44 -9.26
CA ALA A 93 -1.46 4.43 -8.21
C ALA A 93 -0.68 3.13 -8.45
N GLN A 94 -0.54 2.72 -9.71
CA GLN A 94 0.20 1.51 -10.08
C GLN A 94 1.70 1.74 -9.91
N HIS A 95 2.20 2.89 -10.34
CA HIS A 95 3.59 3.28 -10.22
C HIS A 95 4.01 3.52 -8.77
N LEU A 96 3.12 4.10 -7.95
CA LEU A 96 3.36 4.32 -6.53
C LEU A 96 3.66 3.01 -5.77
N LEU A 97 3.13 1.87 -6.21
CA LEU A 97 3.23 0.63 -5.41
C LEU A 97 3.85 -0.55 -6.16
N ILE A 98 3.90 -0.52 -7.49
CA ILE A 98 4.17 -1.71 -8.30
C ILE A 98 5.13 -1.41 -9.45
N SER A 99 4.75 -0.58 -10.43
CA SER A 99 5.46 -0.51 -11.72
C SER A 99 6.72 0.35 -11.73
N CYS A 100 7.01 1.10 -10.66
CA CYS A 100 8.32 1.73 -10.50
C CYS A 100 9.41 0.66 -10.39
N VAL A 101 10.51 0.78 -11.16
CA VAL A 101 11.59 -0.22 -11.20
C VAL A 101 12.09 -0.64 -9.82
N HIS A 102 12.36 0.33 -8.93
CA HIS A 102 12.82 0.06 -7.55
C HIS A 102 11.78 -0.66 -6.69
N LYS A 103 10.49 -0.46 -6.97
CA LYS A 103 9.37 -1.10 -6.27
C LYS A 103 9.10 -2.49 -6.86
N LEU A 104 9.32 -2.65 -8.16
CA LEU A 104 9.24 -3.92 -8.85
C LEU A 104 10.32 -4.89 -8.36
N ASP A 105 11.55 -4.41 -8.12
CA ASP A 105 12.63 -5.22 -7.50
C ASP A 105 12.20 -5.84 -6.16
N VAL A 106 11.40 -5.10 -5.37
CA VAL A 106 10.85 -5.60 -4.11
C VAL A 106 9.80 -6.69 -4.36
N TRP A 107 8.93 -6.51 -5.34
CA TRP A 107 7.96 -7.52 -5.74
C TRP A 107 8.64 -8.80 -6.24
N ASP A 108 9.60 -8.67 -7.14
CA ASP A 108 10.38 -9.80 -7.66
C ASP A 108 11.12 -10.55 -6.55
N SER A 109 11.81 -9.82 -5.66
CA SER A 109 12.49 -10.43 -4.52
C SER A 109 11.52 -11.17 -3.61
N SER A 110 10.36 -10.56 -3.31
CA SER A 110 9.35 -11.16 -2.45
C SER A 110 8.68 -12.37 -3.10
N PHE A 111 8.42 -12.34 -4.41
CA PHE A 111 7.85 -13.47 -5.15
C PHE A 111 8.84 -14.63 -5.20
N ASN A 112 10.11 -14.33 -5.47
CA ASN A 112 11.15 -15.35 -5.47
C ASN A 112 11.31 -16.02 -4.10
N GLU A 113 11.21 -15.24 -3.02
CA GLU A 113 11.35 -15.75 -1.64
C GLU A 113 10.12 -16.53 -1.16
N PHE A 114 8.90 -16.00 -1.35
CA PHE A 114 7.70 -16.51 -0.67
C PHE A 114 6.76 -17.34 -1.56
N LEU A 115 6.78 -17.17 -2.88
CA LEU A 115 5.86 -17.86 -3.78
C LEU A 115 6.51 -19.06 -4.45
N SER A 116 5.75 -20.14 -4.66
CA SER A 116 6.15 -21.24 -5.54
C SER A 116 5.90 -20.86 -7.00
N TYR A 117 4.82 -20.12 -7.24
CA TYR A 117 4.45 -19.57 -8.54
C TYR A 117 3.51 -18.36 -8.41
N PRO A 118 3.64 -17.32 -9.25
CA PRO A 118 4.77 -17.02 -10.13
C PRO A 118 6.01 -16.56 -9.35
N LYS A 119 7.20 -16.76 -9.93
CA LYS A 119 8.49 -16.33 -9.36
C LYS A 119 8.94 -14.93 -9.79
N THR A 120 8.36 -14.42 -10.87
CA THR A 120 8.61 -13.08 -11.40
C THR A 120 7.36 -12.22 -11.28
N ALA A 121 7.57 -10.94 -11.03
CA ALA A 121 6.54 -9.94 -10.86
C ALA A 121 6.19 -9.30 -12.20
N ASP A 122 4.96 -9.52 -12.66
CA ASP A 122 4.36 -8.74 -13.76
C ASP A 122 3.58 -7.57 -13.15
N PRO A 123 4.00 -6.30 -13.35
CA PRO A 123 3.34 -5.14 -12.78
C PRO A 123 1.86 -5.01 -13.16
N GLN A 124 1.50 -5.39 -14.39
CA GLN A 124 0.14 -5.28 -14.89
C GLN A 124 -0.75 -6.36 -14.30
N LEU A 125 -0.23 -7.59 -14.23
CA LEU A 125 -0.94 -8.69 -13.59
C LEU A 125 -1.15 -8.44 -12.09
N ILE A 126 -0.12 -7.95 -11.38
CA ILE A 126 -0.18 -7.62 -9.95
C ILE A 126 -1.23 -6.53 -9.73
N TYR A 127 -1.17 -5.43 -10.49
CA TYR A 127 -2.13 -4.33 -10.35
C TYR A 127 -3.56 -4.80 -10.61
N ASN A 128 -3.78 -5.55 -11.69
CA ASN A 128 -5.09 -6.11 -12.03
C ASN A 128 -5.62 -7.05 -10.92
N SER A 129 -4.74 -7.88 -10.35
CA SER A 129 -5.06 -8.81 -9.27
C SER A 129 -5.43 -8.09 -7.98
N ILE A 130 -4.74 -6.99 -7.66
CA ILE A 130 -5.05 -6.10 -6.55
C ILE A 130 -6.41 -5.43 -6.76
N MET A 131 -6.60 -4.77 -7.90
CA MET A 131 -7.82 -4.00 -8.20
C MET A 131 -9.08 -4.87 -8.27
N HIS A 132 -8.96 -6.13 -8.68
CA HIS A 132 -10.09 -7.06 -8.79
C HIS A 132 -10.13 -8.13 -7.69
N PHE A 133 -9.26 -8.06 -6.69
CA PHE A 133 -9.20 -9.03 -5.60
C PHE A 133 -9.06 -10.50 -6.09
N LYS A 134 -8.27 -10.72 -7.15
CA LYS A 134 -8.05 -12.03 -7.79
C LYS A 134 -6.65 -12.53 -7.48
N LEU A 135 -6.45 -13.11 -6.29
CA LEU A 135 -5.12 -13.58 -5.83
C LEU A 135 -4.94 -15.10 -5.84
N LYS A 136 -5.93 -15.85 -6.37
CA LYS A 136 -5.96 -17.31 -6.30
C LYS A 136 -4.85 -18.03 -7.08
N HIS A 137 -4.19 -17.35 -8.01
CA HIS A 137 -3.13 -17.92 -8.85
C HIS A 137 -1.72 -17.72 -8.29
N TYR A 138 -1.60 -17.06 -7.12
CA TYR A 138 -0.33 -16.94 -6.41
C TYR A 138 -0.28 -18.00 -5.31
N TYR A 139 0.72 -18.88 -5.40
CA TYR A 139 0.87 -20.03 -4.50
C TYR A 139 2.06 -19.80 -3.58
N ILE A 140 1.87 -19.95 -2.27
CA ILE A 140 2.94 -19.81 -1.28
C ILE A 140 3.81 -21.07 -1.30
N TYR A 141 5.13 -20.90 -1.30
CA TYR A 141 6.11 -21.99 -1.41
C TYR A 141 6.30 -22.74 -0.09
N ASN A 142 6.25 -22.04 1.04
CA ASN A 142 6.73 -22.56 2.32
C ASN A 142 5.58 -23.10 3.19
N TYR A 143 5.58 -24.41 3.43
CA TYR A 143 4.61 -25.10 4.28
C TYR A 143 4.69 -24.68 5.76
N ASP A 144 5.86 -24.24 6.22
CA ASP A 144 6.07 -23.77 7.59
C ASP A 144 5.60 -22.32 7.79
N LEU A 145 5.23 -21.64 6.70
CA LEU A 145 4.75 -20.26 6.74
C LEU A 145 3.22 -20.24 6.81
N HIS A 146 2.70 -20.02 8.02
CA HIS A 146 1.27 -19.96 8.32
C HIS A 146 0.65 -18.61 7.92
N ILE A 147 0.80 -18.19 6.67
CA ILE A 147 0.18 -16.96 6.14
C ILE A 147 -0.74 -17.28 4.96
N ILE A 148 -1.66 -16.38 4.65
CA ILE A 148 -2.46 -16.45 3.42
C ILE A 148 -1.92 -15.43 2.41
N ILE A 149 -2.25 -15.61 1.13
CA ILE A 149 -1.75 -14.74 0.05
C ILE A 149 -2.09 -13.25 0.27
N TYR A 150 -3.22 -12.96 0.93
CA TYR A 150 -3.60 -11.60 1.29
C TYR A 150 -2.63 -10.96 2.28
N ASP A 151 -2.04 -11.73 3.20
CA ASP A 151 -1.03 -11.21 4.13
C ASP A 151 0.23 -10.78 3.39
N LEU A 152 0.66 -11.60 2.42
CA LEU A 152 1.82 -11.32 1.57
C LEU A 152 1.63 -10.01 0.81
N PHE A 153 0.56 -9.90 0.03
CA PHE A 153 0.26 -8.70 -0.77
C PHE A 153 0.08 -7.47 0.12
N ALA A 154 -0.69 -7.59 1.20
CA ALA A 154 -0.91 -6.49 2.15
C ALA A 154 0.40 -6.01 2.77
N THR A 155 1.30 -6.93 3.13
CA THR A 155 2.59 -6.61 3.75
C THR A 155 3.54 -5.94 2.76
N ILE A 156 3.65 -6.47 1.52
CA ILE A 156 4.48 -5.85 0.47
C ILE A 156 4.00 -4.43 0.20
N MET A 157 2.71 -4.25 -0.13
CA MET A 157 2.13 -2.93 -0.45
C MET A 157 2.33 -1.93 0.68
N ARG A 158 2.03 -2.34 1.92
CA ARG A 158 2.18 -1.48 3.11
C ARG A 158 3.64 -1.08 3.32
N THR A 159 4.57 -2.00 3.13
CA THR A 159 5.99 -1.74 3.39
C THR A 159 6.60 -0.84 2.32
N ILE A 160 6.29 -1.07 1.05
CA ILE A 160 6.65 -0.18 -0.06
C ILE A 160 6.09 1.23 0.20
N TRP A 161 4.80 1.34 0.51
CA TRP A 161 4.15 2.61 0.80
C TRP A 161 4.86 3.34 1.95
N ARG A 162 5.12 2.65 3.06
CA ARG A 162 5.78 3.24 4.24
C ARG A 162 7.16 3.79 3.89
N HIS A 163 8.00 3.01 3.21
CA HIS A 163 9.35 3.44 2.84
C HIS A 163 9.34 4.56 1.81
N HIS A 164 8.42 4.51 0.85
CA HIS A 164 8.24 5.60 -0.12
C HIS A 164 7.95 6.94 0.56
N TYR A 165 7.01 6.97 1.51
CA TYR A 165 6.72 8.22 2.23
C TYR A 165 7.75 8.57 3.30
N GLN A 166 8.54 7.62 3.80
CA GLN A 166 9.71 7.95 4.63
C GLN A 166 10.76 8.74 3.84
N GLN A 167 10.93 8.44 2.55
CA GLN A 167 11.76 9.28 1.68
C GLN A 167 11.19 10.68 1.53
N PHE A 168 9.88 10.78 1.29
CA PHE A 168 9.23 12.08 1.09
C PHE A 168 9.27 12.97 2.35
N TYR A 169 8.94 12.42 3.52
CA TYR A 169 8.81 13.21 4.76
C TYR A 169 10.08 13.30 5.58
N ASN A 170 10.89 12.24 5.61
CA ASN A 170 12.06 12.12 6.49
C ASN A 170 13.38 12.08 5.72
N LEU A 171 13.36 12.21 4.39
CA LEU A 171 14.54 12.16 3.52
C LEU A 171 15.35 10.85 3.67
N ILE A 172 14.70 9.76 4.07
CA ILE A 172 15.31 8.44 4.16
C ILE A 172 15.23 7.77 2.78
N PRO A 173 16.35 7.49 2.10
CA PRO A 173 16.32 6.92 0.75
C PRO A 173 15.59 5.59 0.70
N PHE A 174 14.80 5.37 -0.34
CA PHE A 174 14.17 4.09 -0.60
C PHE A 174 15.25 3.05 -0.92
N ASN A 175 15.28 1.96 -0.14
CA ASN A 175 16.23 0.88 -0.32
C ASN A 175 15.49 -0.46 -0.42
N ALA A 176 15.46 -1.06 -1.61
CA ALA A 176 14.74 -2.29 -1.88
C ALA A 176 15.17 -3.45 -0.95
N ILE A 177 16.47 -3.58 -0.64
CA ILE A 177 16.99 -4.63 0.24
C ILE A 177 16.44 -4.47 1.67
N GLN A 178 16.42 -3.25 2.20
CA GLN A 178 15.85 -2.98 3.53
C GLN A 178 14.34 -3.22 3.55
N VAL A 179 13.64 -2.85 2.47
CA VAL A 179 12.20 -3.11 2.30
C VAL A 179 11.93 -4.61 2.33
N CYS A 180 12.68 -5.42 1.56
CA CYS A 180 12.56 -6.88 1.54
C CYS A 180 12.83 -7.50 2.92
N ARG A 181 13.86 -7.03 3.64
CA ARG A 181 14.12 -7.49 5.02
C ARG A 181 12.94 -7.22 5.95
N HIS A 182 12.36 -6.02 5.89
CA HIS A 182 11.18 -5.69 6.70
C HIS A 182 9.97 -6.56 6.32
N ILE A 183 9.75 -6.83 5.04
CA ILE A 183 8.69 -7.74 4.58
C ILE A 183 8.90 -9.12 5.19
N ARG A 184 10.10 -9.69 5.09
CA ARG A 184 10.43 -10.99 5.68
C ARG A 184 10.16 -11.03 7.18
N THR A 185 10.66 -10.05 7.94
CA THR A 185 10.44 -10.00 9.39
C THR A 185 8.96 -9.92 9.76
N GLU A 186 8.17 -9.08 9.07
CA GLU A 186 6.75 -8.95 9.33
C GLU A 186 5.97 -10.23 8.98
N LEU A 187 6.29 -10.89 7.88
CA LEU A 187 5.63 -12.14 7.48
C LEU A 187 5.95 -13.30 8.43
N LEU A 188 7.20 -13.42 8.87
CA LEU A 188 7.58 -14.42 9.88
C LEU A 188 6.85 -14.15 11.21
N ARG A 189 6.73 -12.88 11.61
CA ARG A 189 5.96 -12.50 12.80
C ARG A 189 4.48 -12.86 12.65
N LEU A 190 3.87 -12.58 11.50
CA LEU A 190 2.46 -12.93 11.23
C LEU A 190 2.23 -14.44 11.23
N SER A 191 3.17 -15.21 10.65
CA SER A 191 3.16 -16.67 10.68
C SER A 191 3.12 -17.20 12.11
N ASN A 192 4.04 -16.72 12.96
CA ASN A 192 4.13 -17.14 14.37
C ASN A 192 2.86 -16.79 15.16
N LEU A 193 2.28 -15.61 14.93
CA LEU A 193 1.04 -15.20 15.60
C LEU A 193 -0.15 -16.10 15.24
N ARG A 194 -0.22 -16.57 13.99
CA ARG A 194 -1.27 -17.49 13.53
C ARG A 194 -1.08 -18.90 14.06
N GLN A 195 0.18 -19.36 14.16
CA GLN A 195 0.50 -20.64 14.77
C GLN A 195 0.04 -20.72 16.24
N LEU A 196 0.16 -19.62 16.99
CA LEU A 196 -0.29 -19.54 18.40
C LEU A 196 -1.81 -19.41 18.58
N SER A 197 -2.54 -19.13 17.50
CA SER A 197 -4.01 -18.96 17.54
C SER A 197 -4.79 -20.24 17.23
N HIS A 198 -4.08 -21.34 16.97
CA HIS A 198 -4.60 -22.69 16.76
C HIS A 198 -4.16 -23.60 17.90
#